data_AF-A0AB34AAW5-F1
#
_entry.id   AF-A0AB34AAW5-F1
#
_cell.length_a   1.000
_cell.length_b   1.000
_cell.length_c   1.000
_cell.angle_alpha   90.00
_cell.angle_beta   90.00
_cell.angle_gamma   90.00
#
_symmetry.space_group_name_H-M   'P 1'
#
loop_
_entity.id
_entity.type
_entity.pdbx_description
1 polymer ?
#
loop_
_entity_poly.entity_id
_entity_poly.type
_entity_poly.pdbx_seq_one_letter_code
_entity_poly.pdbx_strand_id
1 'polypeptide(L)'
;MSKKNLLTSALVLGTLAATATPSVVSAATTNDADSATSQTSTEQVNNKSEDNSSNVIAGSKVKKADTTVATSATVQAASESINNALNTTAVIQAATGVTTSQQQAFLNQAVPMAQKAATQYGLYTSVMLAQAILESGWGTSTLATQGYNLFGIKGDYNGAYVTMPTSEWSSAQGWYTINANFRKYPSYYESFADNGNKLRNGVSWNSSYYSGTWKENTSSYKDATAWLQGRYATAPNYASSLNNLIETYNLTQYDGTAETNGGSQTDSNVIKVNNKSGNYVGIVAFNDDGSTKNISNRALANNTDWYTDQTKTYNGHTYYRVATNEWVQDTYLA
;
A
#
# COMPACT_ATOMS: atom_id res chain seq x y z
N MET A 1 -29.23 -8.17 -5.17
CA MET A 1 -28.14 -7.15 -5.13
C MET A 1 -26.82 -7.88 -5.11
N SER A 2 -25.89 -7.58 -6.02
CA SER A 2 -24.59 -8.28 -6.08
C SER A 2 -23.54 -7.54 -5.24
N LYS A 3 -23.08 -8.15 -4.15
CA LYS A 3 -21.95 -7.64 -3.35
C LYS A 3 -20.63 -8.01 -4.05
N LYS A 4 -20.26 -7.25 -5.08
CA LYS A 4 -18.94 -7.34 -5.73
C LYS A 4 -18.05 -6.17 -5.28
N ASN A 5 -16.73 -6.37 -5.38
CA ASN A 5 -15.68 -5.38 -5.08
C ASN A 5 -15.46 -5.06 -3.59
N LEU A 6 -15.62 -6.04 -2.70
CA LEU A 6 -14.70 -6.12 -1.55
C LEU A 6 -13.35 -6.63 -2.08
N LEU A 7 -12.24 -6.00 -1.67
CA LEU A 7 -10.93 -6.58 -1.94
C LEU A 7 -10.70 -7.76 -1.00
N THR A 8 -10.39 -8.91 -1.58
CA THR A 8 -9.57 -9.94 -0.94
C THR A 8 -8.17 -9.36 -0.74
N SER A 9 -7.95 -8.60 0.35
CA SER A 9 -6.60 -8.07 0.72
C SER A 9 -5.59 -9.21 0.79
N ALA A 10 -4.34 -8.90 0.42
CA ALA A 10 -3.35 -9.89 0.03
C ALA A 10 -2.69 -10.68 1.19
N LEU A 11 -3.43 -10.96 2.27
CA LEU A 11 -3.02 -11.89 3.33
C LEU A 11 -3.07 -13.39 2.92
N VAL A 12 -2.82 -13.71 1.64
CA VAL A 12 -1.83 -14.73 1.24
C VAL A 12 -1.23 -14.35 -0.14
N LEU A 13 -0.21 -13.49 -0.16
CA LEU A 13 0.85 -13.54 -1.18
C LEU A 13 2.08 -14.31 -0.67
N GLY A 14 1.84 -15.31 0.18
CA GLY A 14 2.84 -16.29 0.61
C GLY A 14 3.21 -17.25 -0.53
N THR A 15 4.20 -16.86 -1.34
CA THR A 15 5.11 -17.75 -2.08
C THR A 15 4.53 -19.04 -2.67
N LEU A 16 3.61 -18.93 -3.63
CA LEU A 16 3.56 -19.90 -4.74
C LEU A 16 3.97 -19.22 -6.04
N ALA A 17 5.26 -19.32 -6.36
CA ALA A 17 5.78 -19.01 -7.69
C ALA A 17 5.37 -20.12 -8.67
N ALA A 18 4.08 -20.17 -9.03
CA ALA A 18 3.65 -20.88 -10.23
C ALA A 18 4.33 -20.22 -11.43
N THR A 19 5.00 -21.01 -12.28
CA THR A 19 5.88 -20.53 -13.37
C THR A 19 5.13 -19.99 -14.59
N ALA A 20 3.93 -19.43 -14.39
CA ALA A 20 3.15 -18.75 -15.41
C ALA A 20 3.75 -17.37 -15.69
N THR A 21 4.19 -17.13 -16.92
CA THR A 21 4.66 -15.81 -17.37
C THR A 21 3.52 -14.79 -17.35
N PRO A 22 3.61 -13.69 -16.58
CA PRO A 22 2.54 -12.69 -16.54
C PRO A 22 2.38 -12.02 -17.91
N SER A 23 1.12 -11.81 -18.31
CA SER A 23 0.80 -11.12 -19.56
C SER A 23 0.57 -9.63 -19.27
N VAL A 24 1.40 -8.78 -19.88
CA VAL A 24 1.38 -7.33 -19.71
C VAL A 24 0.73 -6.70 -20.94
N VAL A 25 -0.39 -5.99 -20.76
CA VAL A 25 -1.07 -5.28 -21.83
C VAL A 25 -0.86 -3.77 -21.66
N SER A 26 -0.38 -3.15 -22.73
CA SER A 26 -0.27 -1.69 -22.85
C SER A 26 -1.36 -1.21 -23.80
N ALA A 27 -1.89 0.00 -23.58
CA ALA A 27 -3.20 0.40 -24.09
C ALA A 27 -3.33 0.34 -25.62
N ALA A 28 -4.45 -0.25 -26.07
CA ALA A 28 -5.00 -0.16 -27.42
C ALA A 28 -6.51 0.09 -27.31
N THR A 29 -7.14 0.61 -28.37
CA THR A 29 -8.55 1.06 -28.36
C THR A 29 -9.56 -0.09 -28.30
N THR A 30 -10.79 0.25 -27.86
CA THR A 30 -11.85 -0.65 -27.38
C THR A 30 -12.48 -1.61 -28.39
N ASN A 31 -13.08 -2.70 -27.91
CA ASN A 31 -14.56 -2.94 -27.95
C ASN A 31 -14.99 -4.28 -27.28
N ASP A 32 -16.29 -4.38 -26.98
CA ASP A 32 -17.10 -5.47 -26.39
C ASP A 32 -17.05 -6.85 -27.14
N ALA A 33 -17.49 -8.03 -26.64
CA ALA A 33 -17.90 -8.62 -25.32
C ALA A 33 -17.94 -10.18 -25.50
N ASP A 34 -18.66 -11.13 -24.84
CA ASP A 34 -19.74 -11.16 -23.82
C ASP A 34 -19.74 -12.48 -22.97
N SER A 35 -20.74 -13.38 -23.08
CA SER A 35 -21.17 -14.33 -22.02
C SER A 35 -21.54 -15.76 -22.50
N ALA A 36 -21.31 -16.78 -21.64
CA ALA A 36 -22.12 -18.03 -21.44
C ALA A 36 -21.45 -18.94 -20.36
N THR A 37 -22.08 -19.44 -19.27
CA THR A 37 -22.99 -20.62 -19.11
C THR A 37 -22.49 -21.97 -19.68
N SER A 38 -22.70 -23.15 -19.07
CA SER A 38 -23.60 -23.56 -17.95
C SER A 38 -23.21 -24.93 -17.32
N GLN A 39 -23.67 -25.20 -16.08
CA GLN A 39 -24.00 -26.54 -15.48
C GLN A 39 -22.84 -27.60 -15.37
N THR A 40 -22.80 -28.60 -14.47
CA THR A 40 -23.64 -29.10 -13.34
C THR A 40 -22.65 -29.68 -12.25
N SER A 41 -22.91 -30.50 -11.22
CA SER A 41 -24.04 -31.36 -10.78
C SER A 41 -24.04 -31.55 -9.22
N THR A 42 -24.60 -32.65 -8.70
CA THR A 42 -24.79 -33.02 -7.28
C THR A 42 -23.86 -34.11 -6.74
N GLU A 43 -23.57 -34.09 -5.42
CA GLU A 43 -23.85 -35.25 -4.53
C GLU A 43 -23.85 -34.87 -3.03
N GLN A 44 -24.33 -35.76 -2.15
CA GLN A 44 -24.47 -35.54 -0.70
C GLN A 44 -23.51 -36.42 0.12
N VAL A 45 -22.94 -35.89 1.21
CA VAL A 45 -22.69 -36.68 2.44
C VAL A 45 -23.05 -35.83 3.67
N ASN A 46 -23.73 -36.45 4.63
CA ASN A 46 -24.08 -35.88 5.94
C ASN A 46 -23.21 -36.55 7.02
N ASN A 47 -22.77 -35.83 8.05
CA ASN A 47 -22.41 -36.49 9.31
C ASN A 47 -22.63 -35.63 10.56
N LYS A 48 -22.77 -36.31 11.69
CA LYS A 48 -23.47 -35.87 12.90
C LYS A 48 -22.51 -35.60 14.07
N SER A 49 -22.88 -34.67 14.95
CA SER A 49 -22.23 -34.42 16.26
C SER A 49 -22.80 -35.33 17.35
N GLU A 50 -21.94 -35.78 18.28
CA GLU A 50 -22.34 -36.43 19.53
C GLU A 50 -21.54 -35.87 20.73
N ASP A 51 -22.15 -35.92 21.92
CA ASP A 51 -21.66 -35.37 23.19
C ASP A 51 -20.57 -36.21 23.88
N ASN A 52 -19.94 -35.64 24.91
CA ASN A 52 -19.82 -36.37 26.18
C ASN A 52 -19.92 -35.45 27.41
N SER A 53 -20.38 -35.98 28.54
CA SER A 53 -20.86 -35.23 29.71
C SER A 53 -19.99 -35.37 30.99
N SER A 54 -20.18 -34.42 31.90
CA SER A 54 -19.44 -34.21 33.16
C SER A 54 -19.60 -35.29 34.23
N ASN A 55 -18.61 -35.41 35.14
CA ASN A 55 -18.89 -35.53 36.59
C ASN A 55 -17.66 -35.28 37.49
N VAL A 56 -17.81 -34.53 38.60
CA VAL A 56 -17.22 -34.81 39.94
C VAL A 56 -17.69 -33.81 41.03
N ILE A 57 -18.36 -34.35 42.06
CA ILE A 57 -18.27 -34.08 43.52
C ILE A 57 -18.48 -32.63 44.07
N ALA A 58 -19.02 -32.53 45.29
CA ALA A 58 -19.49 -31.29 45.92
C ALA A 58 -18.81 -30.97 47.27
N GLY A 59 -18.94 -29.71 47.71
CA GLY A 59 -19.08 -29.39 49.15
C GLY A 59 -18.02 -28.48 49.81
N SER A 60 -18.08 -27.16 49.58
CA SER A 60 -17.71 -26.15 50.59
C SER A 60 -18.16 -24.73 50.23
N LYS A 61 -18.48 -23.90 51.24
CA LYS A 61 -18.93 -22.51 51.05
C LYS A 61 -17.76 -21.54 50.86
N VAL A 62 -17.35 -21.33 49.61
CA VAL A 62 -16.49 -20.20 49.23
C VAL A 62 -17.37 -19.03 48.79
N LYS A 63 -17.10 -17.80 49.25
CA LYS A 63 -17.74 -16.59 48.69
C LYS A 63 -17.37 -16.52 47.20
N LYS A 64 -18.35 -16.38 46.30
CA LYS A 64 -18.06 -16.03 44.91
C LYS A 64 -17.40 -14.65 44.87
N ALA A 65 -16.08 -14.62 44.78
CA ALA A 65 -15.38 -13.52 44.10
C ALA A 65 -15.84 -13.52 42.63
N ASP A 66 -15.94 -12.34 42.03
CA ASP A 66 -16.53 -12.22 40.69
C ASP A 66 -15.66 -12.88 39.63
N THR A 67 -16.07 -14.08 39.25
CA THR A 67 -15.38 -14.93 38.29
C THR A 67 -15.61 -14.44 36.85
N THR A 68 -16.63 -13.63 36.60
CA THR A 68 -16.90 -13.08 35.26
C THR A 68 -15.87 -12.01 34.89
N VAL A 69 -15.45 -11.17 35.84
CA VAL A 69 -14.38 -10.19 35.64
C VAL A 69 -13.04 -10.88 35.41
N ALA A 70 -12.70 -11.90 36.21
CA ALA A 70 -11.46 -12.66 36.06
C ALA A 70 -11.38 -13.43 34.72
N THR A 71 -12.48 -14.05 34.28
CA THR A 71 -12.55 -14.69 32.97
C THR A 71 -12.48 -13.68 31.83
N SER A 72 -13.13 -12.52 31.96
CA SER A 72 -13.07 -11.46 30.92
C SER A 72 -11.65 -10.91 30.76
N ALA A 73 -10.96 -10.61 31.86
CA ALA A 73 -9.58 -10.11 31.83
C ALA A 73 -8.58 -11.14 31.28
N THR A 74 -8.75 -12.43 31.58
CA THR A 74 -7.87 -13.48 31.04
C THR A 74 -8.14 -13.80 29.58
N VAL A 75 -9.39 -13.77 29.12
CA VAL A 75 -9.73 -13.86 27.68
C VAL A 75 -9.21 -12.64 26.92
N GLN A 76 -9.30 -11.43 27.50
CA GLN A 76 -8.74 -10.22 26.91
C GLN A 76 -7.21 -10.33 26.77
N ALA A 77 -6.48 -10.66 27.84
CA ALA A 77 -5.02 -10.82 27.79
C ALA A 77 -4.57 -11.95 26.83
N ALA A 78 -5.35 -13.03 26.71
CA ALA A 78 -5.13 -14.07 25.71
C ALA A 78 -5.32 -13.53 24.27
N SER A 79 -6.36 -12.71 24.05
CA SER A 79 -6.56 -12.07 22.73
C SER A 79 -5.46 -11.06 22.39
N GLU A 80 -4.97 -10.29 23.37
CA GLU A 80 -3.90 -9.30 23.20
C GLU A 80 -2.56 -9.97 22.89
N SER A 81 -2.24 -11.09 23.55
CA SER A 81 -1.03 -11.87 23.28
C SER A 81 -1.08 -12.61 21.94
N ILE A 82 -2.23 -13.17 21.55
CA ILE A 82 -2.45 -13.73 20.20
C ILE A 82 -2.32 -12.63 19.13
N ASN A 83 -2.95 -11.47 19.34
CA ASN A 83 -2.84 -10.33 18.43
C ASN A 83 -1.38 -9.88 18.29
N ASN A 84 -0.61 -9.81 19.38
CA ASN A 84 0.82 -9.44 19.31
C ASN A 84 1.69 -10.48 18.57
N ALA A 85 1.38 -11.78 18.67
CA ALA A 85 2.03 -12.80 17.86
C ALA A 85 1.69 -12.65 16.35
N LEU A 86 0.43 -12.38 16.03
CA LEU A 86 -0.03 -12.13 14.66
C LEU A 86 0.54 -10.80 14.08
N ASN A 87 0.68 -9.77 14.91
CA ASN A 87 1.32 -8.50 14.56
C ASN A 87 2.79 -8.69 14.20
N THR A 88 3.52 -9.40 15.06
CA THR A 88 4.94 -9.76 14.84
C THR A 88 5.09 -10.56 13.55
N THR A 89 4.18 -11.51 13.31
CA THR A 89 4.14 -12.30 12.07
C THR A 89 3.92 -11.44 10.83
N ALA A 90 3.00 -10.47 10.87
CA ALA A 90 2.71 -9.59 9.73
C ALA A 90 3.88 -8.65 9.37
N VAL A 91 4.56 -8.07 10.38
CA VAL A 91 5.75 -7.24 10.16
C VAL A 91 6.91 -8.08 9.63
N ILE A 92 7.15 -9.26 10.21
CA ILE A 92 8.17 -10.20 9.70
C ILE A 92 7.85 -10.63 8.26
N GLN A 93 6.60 -10.98 7.96
CA GLN A 93 6.18 -11.40 6.61
C GLN A 93 6.36 -10.28 5.58
N ALA A 94 6.00 -9.04 5.91
CA ALA A 94 6.22 -7.89 5.03
C ALA A 94 7.72 -7.64 4.78
N ALA A 95 8.59 -7.87 5.77
CA ALA A 95 10.04 -7.72 5.66
C ALA A 95 10.79 -8.98 5.18
N THR A 96 10.13 -10.13 5.02
CA THR A 96 10.79 -11.41 4.70
C THR A 96 11.41 -11.37 3.33
N GLY A 97 12.74 -11.52 3.27
CA GLY A 97 13.52 -11.46 2.05
C GLY A 97 13.84 -10.04 1.54
N VAL A 98 13.43 -8.99 2.26
CA VAL A 98 13.68 -7.59 1.88
C VAL A 98 14.78 -6.99 2.76
N THR A 99 15.92 -6.63 2.15
CA THR A 99 17.03 -5.98 2.85
C THR A 99 16.70 -4.52 3.24
N THR A 100 17.35 -3.99 4.27
CA THR A 100 17.23 -2.57 4.66
C THR A 100 17.53 -1.60 3.51
N SER A 101 18.41 -1.98 2.58
CA SER A 101 18.69 -1.19 1.36
C SER A 101 17.48 -1.13 0.42
N GLN A 102 16.78 -2.25 0.21
CA GLN A 102 15.53 -2.28 -0.56
C GLN A 102 14.40 -1.53 0.16
N GLN A 103 14.30 -1.65 1.49
CA GLN A 103 13.32 -0.88 2.30
C GLN A 103 13.54 0.63 2.14
N GLN A 104 14.80 1.10 2.21
CA GLN A 104 15.13 2.51 2.00
C GLN A 104 14.90 2.96 0.54
N ALA A 105 15.27 2.12 -0.45
CA ALA A 105 15.02 2.44 -1.86
C ALA A 105 13.52 2.56 -2.18
N PHE A 106 12.70 1.71 -1.58
CA PHE A 106 11.24 1.82 -1.65
C PHE A 106 10.76 3.14 -1.02
N LEU A 107 11.18 3.48 0.21
CA LEU A 107 10.77 4.72 0.87
C LEU A 107 11.18 5.97 0.09
N ASN A 108 12.39 6.01 -0.48
CA ASN A 108 12.87 7.14 -1.28
C ASN A 108 11.93 7.44 -2.47
N GLN A 109 11.34 6.41 -3.09
CA GLN A 109 10.37 6.56 -4.19
C GLN A 109 8.94 6.74 -3.70
N ALA A 110 8.56 6.09 -2.60
CA ALA A 110 7.19 6.05 -2.12
C ALA A 110 6.79 7.30 -1.31
N VAL A 111 7.66 7.82 -0.45
CA VAL A 111 7.37 8.96 0.45
C VAL A 111 6.87 10.21 -0.29
N PRO A 112 7.58 10.77 -1.30
CA PRO A 112 7.11 12.00 -1.95
C PRO A 112 5.81 11.79 -2.75
N MET A 113 5.59 10.59 -3.28
CA MET A 113 4.36 10.24 -4.00
C MET A 113 3.17 10.05 -3.05
N ALA A 114 3.41 9.42 -1.90
CA ALA A 114 2.45 9.26 -0.82
C ALA A 114 2.07 10.61 -0.22
N GLN A 115 3.03 11.51 0.06
CA GLN A 115 2.74 12.85 0.59
C GLN A 115 1.87 13.66 -0.38
N LYS A 116 2.20 13.66 -1.68
CA LYS A 116 1.41 14.35 -2.71
C LYS A 116 -0.03 13.85 -2.76
N ALA A 117 -0.24 12.53 -2.75
CA ALA A 117 -1.58 11.94 -2.73
C ALA A 117 -2.32 12.17 -1.39
N ALA A 118 -1.63 12.02 -0.26
CA ALA A 118 -2.18 12.24 1.07
C ALA A 118 -2.66 13.68 1.26
N THR A 119 -1.91 14.67 0.78
CA THR A 119 -2.33 16.08 0.74
C THR A 119 -3.53 16.29 -0.20
N GLN A 120 -3.47 15.76 -1.43
CA GLN A 120 -4.55 15.87 -2.42
C GLN A 120 -5.90 15.29 -1.93
N TYR A 121 -5.86 14.22 -1.14
CA TYR A 121 -7.05 13.50 -0.69
C TYR A 121 -7.37 13.68 0.81
N GLY A 122 -6.60 14.48 1.55
CA GLY A 122 -6.80 14.73 2.99
C GLY A 122 -6.67 13.46 3.85
N LEU A 123 -5.64 12.66 3.59
CA LEU A 123 -5.35 11.37 4.24
C LEU A 123 -4.02 11.41 5.00
N TYR A 124 -3.76 10.41 5.82
CA TYR A 124 -2.46 10.21 6.48
C TYR A 124 -1.45 9.56 5.53
N THR A 125 -0.31 10.23 5.31
CA THR A 125 0.83 9.67 4.57
C THR A 125 1.30 8.36 5.20
N SER A 126 1.36 8.29 6.53
CA SER A 126 1.80 7.10 7.27
C SER A 126 0.94 5.89 6.98
N VAL A 127 -0.39 6.07 6.91
CA VAL A 127 -1.36 5.02 6.56
C VAL A 127 -1.18 4.59 5.12
N MET A 128 -1.06 5.53 4.17
CA MET A 128 -0.85 5.18 2.76
C MET A 128 0.47 4.43 2.54
N LEU A 129 1.55 4.84 3.22
CA LEU A 129 2.84 4.14 3.19
C LEU A 129 2.76 2.76 3.84
N ALA A 130 2.13 2.61 5.00
CA ALA A 130 1.96 1.32 5.67
C ALA A 130 1.12 0.34 4.84
N GLN A 131 0.04 0.83 4.19
CA GLN A 131 -0.74 0.03 3.25
C GLN A 131 0.09 -0.39 2.05
N ALA A 132 0.88 0.51 1.46
CA ALA A 132 1.75 0.21 0.34
C ALA A 132 2.82 -0.83 0.72
N ILE A 133 3.47 -0.67 1.88
CA ILE A 133 4.46 -1.65 2.41
C ILE A 133 3.82 -3.04 2.57
N LEU A 134 2.64 -3.11 3.18
CA LEU A 134 1.95 -4.37 3.49
C LEU A 134 1.42 -5.10 2.25
N GLU A 135 0.71 -4.39 1.36
CA GLU A 135 0.04 -5.00 0.19
C GLU A 135 1.03 -5.25 -0.99
N SER A 136 2.23 -4.66 -0.97
CA SER A 136 3.26 -4.85 -2.02
C SER A 136 4.54 -5.56 -1.59
N GLY A 137 4.77 -5.77 -0.28
CA GLY A 137 6.03 -6.29 0.25
C GLY A 137 7.21 -5.37 -0.09
N TRP A 138 7.16 -4.10 0.35
CA TRP A 138 8.14 -3.06 0.00
C TRP A 138 8.36 -2.88 -1.51
N GLY A 139 7.29 -2.98 -2.30
CA GLY A 139 7.33 -2.86 -3.75
C GLY A 139 7.97 -4.06 -4.46
N THR A 140 8.34 -5.14 -3.76
CA THR A 140 9.04 -6.30 -4.35
C THR A 140 8.12 -7.31 -5.03
N SER A 141 6.79 -7.23 -4.81
CA SER A 141 5.85 -8.13 -5.47
C SER A 141 5.87 -7.98 -7.00
N THR A 142 5.54 -9.05 -7.72
CA THR A 142 5.47 -9.04 -9.20
C THR A 142 4.47 -7.99 -9.72
N LEU A 143 3.38 -7.75 -9.00
CA LEU A 143 2.40 -6.73 -9.35
C LEU A 143 2.92 -5.29 -9.13
N ALA A 144 3.66 -5.06 -8.05
CA ALA A 144 4.29 -3.76 -7.80
C ALA A 144 5.42 -3.47 -8.81
N THR A 145 6.26 -4.46 -9.10
CA THR A 145 7.40 -4.30 -10.02
C THR A 145 7.01 -4.20 -11.50
N GLN A 146 5.94 -4.86 -11.95
CA GLN A 146 5.51 -4.83 -13.36
C GLN A 146 4.32 -3.89 -13.64
N GLY A 147 3.50 -3.63 -12.62
CA GLY A 147 2.30 -2.80 -12.71
C GLY A 147 2.38 -1.46 -12.00
N TYR A 148 3.47 -1.16 -11.27
CA TYR A 148 3.57 -0.05 -10.30
C TYR A 148 2.44 -0.05 -9.24
N ASN A 149 1.71 -1.15 -9.10
CA ASN A 149 0.46 -1.23 -8.35
C ASN A 149 0.71 -1.75 -6.93
N LEU A 150 0.86 -0.79 -6.01
CA LEU A 150 1.24 -1.03 -4.62
C LEU A 150 0.08 -1.53 -3.73
N PHE A 151 -1.14 -1.57 -4.25
CA PHE A 151 -2.37 -1.72 -3.45
C PHE A 151 -3.30 -2.85 -3.91
N GLY A 152 -2.85 -3.70 -4.85
CA GLY A 152 -3.62 -4.85 -5.33
C GLY A 152 -4.90 -4.49 -6.09
N ILE A 153 -4.99 -3.29 -6.68
CA ILE A 153 -6.25 -2.81 -7.27
C ILE A 153 -6.52 -3.54 -8.60
N LYS A 154 -7.65 -4.26 -8.65
CA LYS A 154 -8.14 -5.05 -9.80
C LYS A 154 -8.79 -4.15 -10.86
N GLY A 155 -8.81 -4.62 -12.11
CA GLY A 155 -9.26 -3.89 -13.31
C GLY A 155 -8.08 -3.35 -14.14
N ASP A 156 -8.34 -2.35 -14.98
CA ASP A 156 -7.34 -1.60 -15.74
C ASP A 156 -7.22 -0.14 -15.25
N TYR A 157 -6.15 0.53 -15.66
CA TYR A 157 -5.98 1.98 -15.53
C TYR A 157 -5.71 2.56 -16.92
N ASN A 158 -6.66 3.33 -17.46
CA ASN A 158 -6.63 3.86 -18.83
C ASN A 158 -6.32 2.78 -19.89
N GLY A 159 -6.93 1.59 -19.74
CA GLY A 159 -6.71 0.43 -20.62
C GLY A 159 -5.45 -0.39 -20.34
N ALA A 160 -4.57 0.05 -19.42
CA ALA A 160 -3.35 -0.68 -19.07
C ALA A 160 -3.56 -1.62 -17.87
N TYR A 161 -3.10 -2.86 -17.99
CA TYR A 161 -3.20 -3.87 -16.92
C TYR A 161 -2.09 -4.93 -17.00
N VAL A 162 -1.94 -5.67 -15.90
CA VAL A 162 -1.19 -6.93 -15.83
C VAL A 162 -2.17 -8.04 -15.45
N THR A 163 -2.21 -9.14 -16.20
CA THR A 163 -3.00 -10.32 -15.85
C THR A 163 -2.17 -11.25 -14.96
N MET A 164 -2.68 -11.59 -13.78
CA MET A 164 -2.00 -12.44 -12.80
C MET A 164 -2.98 -13.39 -12.09
N PRO A 165 -2.51 -14.56 -11.61
CA PRO A 165 -3.28 -15.40 -10.70
C PRO A 165 -3.53 -14.67 -9.36
N THR A 166 -4.73 -14.84 -8.81
CA THR A 166 -5.16 -14.29 -7.52
C THR A 166 -5.99 -15.33 -6.77
N SER A 167 -5.79 -15.41 -5.46
CA SER A 167 -6.57 -16.27 -4.57
C SER A 167 -7.90 -15.60 -4.24
N GLU A 168 -9.00 -16.24 -4.60
CA GLU A 168 -10.35 -15.86 -4.22
C GLU A 168 -10.94 -16.87 -3.24
N TRP A 169 -11.95 -16.44 -2.47
CA TRP A 169 -12.67 -17.32 -1.57
C TRP A 169 -14.16 -17.40 -1.94
N SER A 170 -14.74 -18.58 -1.88
CA SER A 170 -16.19 -18.78 -1.93
C SER A 170 -16.64 -19.79 -0.87
N SER A 171 -17.87 -19.61 -0.36
CA SER A 171 -18.47 -20.53 0.61
C SER A 171 -18.76 -21.93 0.05
N ALA A 172 -18.62 -22.13 -1.26
CA ALA A 172 -18.87 -23.40 -1.95
C ALA A 172 -17.58 -24.17 -2.30
N GLN A 173 -16.44 -23.47 -2.46
CA GLN A 173 -15.17 -24.06 -2.92
C GLN A 173 -14.00 -23.81 -1.96
N GLY A 174 -14.18 -22.99 -0.92
CA GLY A 174 -13.09 -22.51 -0.08
C GLY A 174 -12.20 -21.52 -0.84
N TRP A 175 -10.88 -21.64 -0.68
CA TRP A 175 -9.90 -20.88 -1.45
C TRP A 175 -9.62 -21.53 -2.80
N TYR A 176 -9.65 -20.73 -3.87
CA TYR A 176 -9.37 -21.16 -5.24
C TYR A 176 -8.63 -20.05 -5.99
N THR A 177 -7.90 -20.41 -7.05
CA THR A 177 -7.11 -19.44 -7.85
C THR A 177 -7.79 -19.17 -9.18
N ILE A 178 -7.92 -17.89 -9.55
CA ILE A 178 -8.32 -17.44 -10.88
C ILE A 178 -7.29 -16.45 -11.44
N ASN A 179 -7.26 -16.26 -12.75
CA ASN A 179 -6.57 -15.11 -13.33
C ASN A 179 -7.47 -13.87 -13.21
N ALA A 180 -6.89 -12.75 -12.79
CA ALA A 180 -7.54 -11.44 -12.76
C ALA A 180 -6.63 -10.38 -13.39
N ASN A 181 -7.24 -9.35 -13.97
CA ASN A 181 -6.52 -8.15 -14.39
C ASN A 181 -6.33 -7.23 -13.18
N PHE A 182 -5.12 -6.70 -13.03
CA PHE A 182 -4.76 -5.68 -12.07
C PHE A 182 -4.27 -4.43 -12.78
N ARG A 183 -4.60 -3.26 -12.22
CA ARG A 183 -4.27 -1.97 -12.81
C ARG A 183 -2.76 -1.83 -13.04
N LYS A 184 -2.36 -1.30 -14.20
CA LYS A 184 -0.97 -0.94 -14.50
C LYS A 184 -0.85 0.58 -14.57
N TYR A 185 -0.06 1.14 -13.67
CA TYR A 185 0.16 2.58 -13.55
C TYR A 185 1.42 3.04 -14.31
N PRO A 186 1.51 4.33 -14.69
CA PRO A 186 2.77 4.93 -15.17
C PRO A 186 3.85 5.01 -14.09
N SER A 187 3.46 5.28 -12.83
CA SER A 187 4.37 5.40 -11.70
C SER A 187 3.67 5.07 -10.37
N TYR A 188 4.42 5.15 -9.26
CA TYR A 188 3.82 5.08 -7.92
C TYR A 188 2.85 6.24 -7.64
N TYR A 189 2.97 7.42 -8.27
CA TYR A 189 2.03 8.52 -8.02
C TYR A 189 0.60 8.13 -8.37
N GLU A 190 0.36 7.53 -9.54
CA GLU A 190 -0.99 7.13 -9.94
C GLU A 190 -1.51 5.97 -9.06
N SER A 191 -0.64 5.07 -8.59
CA SER A 191 -1.00 4.04 -7.60
C SER A 191 -1.41 4.63 -6.25
N PHE A 192 -0.66 5.59 -5.72
CA PHE A 192 -1.01 6.32 -4.49
C PHE A 192 -2.27 7.19 -4.69
N ALA A 193 -2.41 7.83 -5.85
CA ALA A 193 -3.55 8.68 -6.15
C ALA A 193 -4.85 7.90 -6.36
N ASP A 194 -4.81 6.69 -6.92
CA ASP A 194 -5.99 5.84 -7.06
C ASP A 194 -6.41 5.20 -5.72
N ASN A 195 -5.45 4.82 -4.88
CA ASN A 195 -5.73 4.45 -3.47
C ASN A 195 -6.35 5.64 -2.71
N GLY A 196 -5.78 6.84 -2.83
CA GLY A 196 -6.29 8.04 -2.20
C GLY A 196 -7.69 8.42 -2.70
N ASN A 197 -7.93 8.30 -4.00
CA ASN A 197 -9.25 8.45 -4.62
C ASN A 197 -10.26 7.43 -4.06
N LYS A 198 -9.90 6.15 -3.94
CA LYS A 198 -10.75 5.12 -3.32
C LYS A 198 -11.09 5.47 -1.87
N LEU A 199 -10.14 5.97 -1.08
CA LEU A 199 -10.38 6.33 0.31
C LEU A 199 -11.19 7.62 0.46
N ARG A 200 -10.97 8.64 -0.37
CA ARG A 200 -11.71 9.92 -0.35
C ARG A 200 -13.11 9.82 -0.97
N ASN A 201 -13.26 9.14 -2.10
CA ASN A 201 -14.51 9.07 -2.87
C ASN A 201 -15.23 7.72 -2.73
N GLY A 202 -14.71 6.81 -1.89
CA GLY A 202 -15.39 5.60 -1.45
C GLY A 202 -15.54 4.53 -2.53
N VAL A 203 -16.76 4.02 -2.65
CA VAL A 203 -17.16 2.98 -3.61
C VAL A 203 -18.47 3.37 -4.29
N SER A 204 -18.78 2.81 -5.45
CA SER A 204 -19.92 3.23 -6.30
C SER A 204 -21.30 3.20 -5.65
N TRP A 205 -21.46 2.46 -4.55
CA TRP A 205 -22.69 2.37 -3.75
C TRP A 205 -22.65 3.15 -2.42
N ASN A 206 -21.50 3.72 -2.04
CA ASN A 206 -21.33 4.57 -0.87
C ASN A 206 -20.01 5.39 -0.99
N SER A 207 -20.13 6.66 -1.34
CA SER A 207 -18.99 7.59 -1.47
C SER A 207 -18.27 7.87 -0.14
N SER A 208 -18.95 7.70 0.99
CA SER A 208 -18.42 7.94 2.34
C SER A 208 -18.00 6.65 3.05
N TYR A 209 -17.87 5.51 2.33
CA TYR A 209 -17.60 4.21 2.96
C TYR A 209 -16.31 4.17 3.79
N TYR A 210 -15.29 4.91 3.34
CA TYR A 210 -14.01 5.07 4.03
C TYR A 210 -13.89 6.41 4.78
N SER A 211 -14.99 7.10 5.13
CA SER A 211 -14.91 8.46 5.69
C SER A 211 -14.13 8.59 7.00
N GLY A 212 -14.12 7.55 7.83
CA GLY A 212 -13.27 7.48 9.02
C GLY A 212 -11.77 7.29 8.75
N THR A 213 -11.30 7.39 7.50
CA THR A 213 -9.87 7.48 7.16
C THR A 213 -9.43 8.90 6.77
N TRP A 214 -10.37 9.85 6.68
CA TRP A 214 -10.09 11.25 6.32
C TRP A 214 -9.60 12.01 7.55
N LYS A 215 -8.54 12.83 7.41
CA LYS A 215 -7.88 13.48 8.56
C LYS A 215 -8.83 14.37 9.38
N GLU A 216 -9.86 14.94 8.76
CA GLU A 216 -10.87 15.76 9.42
C GLU A 216 -11.91 14.97 10.26
N ASN A 217 -11.96 13.64 10.11
CA ASN A 217 -12.89 12.75 10.84
C ASN A 217 -12.19 11.93 11.94
N THR A 218 -10.92 12.21 12.22
CA THR A 218 -10.02 11.35 13.02
C THR A 218 -9.16 12.17 13.97
N SER A 219 -8.90 11.65 15.17
CA SER A 219 -7.93 12.26 16.11
C SER A 219 -6.50 11.80 15.82
N SER A 220 -6.33 10.63 15.21
CA SER A 220 -5.02 10.02 14.92
C SER A 220 -5.08 9.03 13.74
N TYR A 221 -3.91 8.65 13.23
CA TYR A 221 -3.81 7.57 12.23
C TYR A 221 -4.41 6.23 12.72
N LYS A 222 -4.50 6.00 14.04
CA LYS A 222 -5.06 4.77 14.63
C LYS A 222 -6.57 4.67 14.43
N ASP A 223 -7.26 5.80 14.32
CA ASP A 223 -8.68 5.83 13.96
C ASP A 223 -8.87 5.41 12.51
N ALA A 224 -8.01 5.92 11.61
CA ALA A 224 -8.01 5.57 10.19
C ALA A 224 -7.67 4.08 9.96
N THR A 225 -6.65 3.52 10.62
CA THR A 225 -6.33 2.09 10.49
C THR A 225 -7.43 1.20 11.07
N ALA A 226 -8.05 1.59 12.19
CA ALA A 226 -9.23 0.92 12.74
C ALA A 226 -10.44 0.99 11.79
N TRP A 227 -10.65 2.10 11.07
CA TRP A 227 -11.72 2.20 10.06
C TRP A 227 -11.47 1.30 8.84
N LEU A 228 -10.22 1.15 8.41
CA LEU A 228 -9.86 0.25 7.30
C LEU A 228 -10.11 -1.24 7.61
N GLN A 229 -10.01 -1.66 8.88
CA GLN A 229 -10.28 -3.05 9.27
C GLN A 229 -11.75 -3.42 9.03
N GLY A 230 -11.99 -4.55 8.37
CA GLY A 230 -13.31 -5.01 7.95
C GLY A 230 -13.92 -4.26 6.75
N ARG A 231 -13.25 -3.22 6.21
CA ARG A 231 -13.73 -2.40 5.08
C ARG A 231 -12.77 -2.37 3.89
N TYR A 232 -11.47 -2.38 4.14
CA TYR A 232 -10.42 -2.52 3.12
C TYR A 232 -9.98 -3.98 3.05
N ALA A 233 -9.69 -4.57 4.21
CA ALA A 233 -9.30 -5.96 4.38
C ALA A 233 -10.29 -6.72 5.27
N THR A 234 -10.46 -8.03 5.02
CA THR A 234 -11.20 -8.96 5.90
C THR A 234 -10.37 -9.49 7.07
N ALA A 235 -9.05 -9.24 7.08
CA ALA A 235 -8.15 -9.76 8.12
C ALA A 235 -8.39 -9.10 9.50
N PRO A 236 -8.45 -9.88 10.60
CA PRO A 236 -8.77 -9.37 11.93
C PRO A 236 -7.62 -8.61 12.62
N ASN A 237 -6.41 -8.69 12.05
CA ASN A 237 -5.19 -8.00 12.51
C ASN A 237 -4.75 -6.88 11.56
N TYR A 238 -5.61 -6.40 10.65
CA TYR A 238 -5.21 -5.44 9.63
C TYR A 238 -4.84 -4.06 10.22
N ALA A 239 -5.69 -3.51 11.11
CA ALA A 239 -5.44 -2.23 11.76
C ALA A 239 -4.14 -2.27 12.58
N SER A 240 -3.94 -3.36 13.32
CA SER A 240 -2.74 -3.55 14.14
C SER A 240 -1.49 -3.78 13.28
N SER A 241 -1.58 -4.52 12.16
CA SER A 241 -0.46 -4.67 11.22
C SER A 241 -0.01 -3.32 10.64
N LEU A 242 -0.95 -2.47 10.23
CA LEU A 242 -0.65 -1.11 9.78
C LEU A 242 -0.03 -0.27 10.91
N ASN A 243 -0.59 -0.30 12.13
CA ASN A 243 -0.05 0.45 13.26
C ASN A 243 1.39 0.02 13.60
N ASN A 244 1.69 -1.28 13.60
CA ASN A 244 3.04 -1.78 13.84
C ASN A 244 4.01 -1.33 12.75
N LEU A 245 3.61 -1.28 11.46
CA LEU A 245 4.46 -0.72 10.40
C LEU A 245 4.70 0.79 10.57
N ILE A 246 3.66 1.55 10.95
CA ILE A 246 3.77 3.00 11.21
C ILE A 246 4.72 3.27 12.38
N GLU A 247 4.65 2.47 13.45
CA GLU A 247 5.50 2.63 14.63
C GLU A 247 6.93 2.13 14.39
N THR A 248 7.11 0.93 13.81
CA THR A 248 8.43 0.33 13.53
C THR A 248 9.30 1.20 12.63
N TYR A 249 8.69 1.83 11.61
CA TYR A 249 9.40 2.65 10.62
C TYR A 249 9.17 4.16 10.82
N ASN A 250 8.60 4.56 11.96
CA ASN A 250 8.33 5.96 12.33
C ASN A 250 7.62 6.76 11.21
N LEU A 251 6.64 6.16 10.53
CA LEU A 251 6.05 6.72 9.29
C LEU A 251 5.23 7.99 9.55
N THR A 252 4.86 8.27 10.80
CA THR A 252 4.24 9.53 11.24
C THR A 252 5.11 10.76 10.98
N GLN A 253 6.44 10.59 10.83
CA GLN A 253 7.34 11.69 10.42
C GLN A 253 6.97 12.30 9.05
N TYR A 254 6.16 11.59 8.25
CA TYR A 254 5.69 12.03 6.93
C TYR A 254 4.23 12.55 6.92
N ASP A 255 3.52 12.56 8.06
CA ASP A 255 2.09 12.95 8.15
C ASP A 255 1.83 14.47 8.19
N GLY A 256 2.88 15.25 8.45
CA GLY A 256 2.86 16.70 8.26
C GLY A 256 2.89 17.07 6.77
N THR A 257 2.34 18.22 6.44
CA THR A 257 2.59 18.88 5.15
C THR A 257 4.06 19.28 5.09
N ALA A 258 4.90 18.41 4.52
CA ALA A 258 6.36 18.55 4.32
C ALA A 258 7.03 19.62 5.19
N GLU A 259 7.16 19.36 6.50
CA GLU A 259 7.89 20.22 7.45
C GLU A 259 9.37 20.28 7.04
N THR A 260 9.70 21.29 6.22
CA THR A 260 11.04 21.58 5.71
C THR A 260 11.94 22.00 6.86
N ASN A 261 12.58 21.02 7.50
CA ASN A 261 13.57 21.21 8.56
C ASN A 261 14.72 22.12 8.07
N GLY A 262 14.63 23.42 8.37
CA GLY A 262 15.68 24.41 8.12
C GLY A 262 15.80 24.93 6.67
N GLY A 263 14.93 24.50 5.75
CA GLY A 263 14.88 25.00 4.37
C GLY A 263 13.76 26.04 4.21
N SER A 264 14.10 27.31 3.94
CA SER A 264 13.10 28.36 3.76
C SER A 264 12.24 28.07 2.52
N GLN A 265 10.92 27.91 2.72
CA GLN A 265 9.97 27.87 1.62
C GLN A 265 10.06 29.16 0.81
N THR A 266 10.49 29.01 -0.44
CA THR A 266 10.17 29.94 -1.52
C THR A 266 9.26 29.20 -2.51
N ASP A 267 8.56 29.97 -3.35
CA ASP A 267 7.41 29.59 -4.18
C ASP A 267 7.46 28.15 -4.76
N SER A 268 6.30 27.49 -4.87
CA SER A 268 6.12 26.03 -5.11
C SER A 268 6.77 25.39 -6.35
N ASN A 269 7.50 26.18 -7.14
CA ASN A 269 8.27 25.80 -8.31
C ASN A 269 9.80 25.94 -8.10
N VAL A 270 10.26 26.47 -6.97
CA VAL A 270 11.69 26.72 -6.68
C VAL A 270 12.29 25.55 -5.89
N ILE A 271 13.48 25.11 -6.29
CA ILE A 271 14.26 24.07 -5.60
C ILE A 271 15.64 24.61 -5.21
N LYS A 272 16.15 24.21 -4.04
CA LYS A 272 17.55 24.44 -3.64
C LYS A 272 18.40 23.23 -4.02
N VAL A 273 19.55 23.47 -4.65
CA VAL A 273 20.43 22.38 -5.14
C VAL A 273 21.78 22.36 -4.44
N ASN A 274 22.27 21.18 -4.04
CA ASN A 274 23.55 21.01 -3.34
C ASN A 274 24.18 19.63 -3.57
N ASN A 275 25.39 19.58 -4.12
CA ASN A 275 26.19 18.37 -4.21
C ASN A 275 27.10 18.23 -2.99
N LYS A 276 26.70 17.39 -2.03
CA LYS A 276 27.45 17.13 -0.77
C LYS A 276 28.83 16.48 -0.99
N SER A 277 29.16 16.05 -2.21
CA SER A 277 30.42 15.36 -2.55
C SER A 277 31.22 16.06 -3.68
N GLY A 278 30.88 17.30 -4.04
CA GLY A 278 31.62 18.05 -5.06
C GLY A 278 31.22 19.53 -5.14
N ASN A 279 32.04 20.34 -5.80
CA ASN A 279 31.88 21.80 -5.80
C ASN A 279 30.65 22.32 -6.56
N TYR A 280 30.03 21.47 -7.39
CA TYR A 280 28.91 21.81 -8.27
C TYR A 280 27.93 20.65 -8.41
N VAL A 281 26.67 20.98 -8.70
CA VAL A 281 25.59 20.02 -9.00
C VAL A 281 25.59 19.71 -10.50
N GLY A 282 25.69 18.42 -10.82
CA GLY A 282 25.61 17.94 -12.20
C GLY A 282 24.20 18.04 -12.78
N ILE A 283 24.11 18.31 -14.08
CA ILE A 283 22.86 18.37 -14.84
C ILE A 283 22.92 17.46 -16.07
N VAL A 284 21.75 17.01 -16.51
CA VAL A 284 21.57 16.14 -17.67
C VAL A 284 20.62 16.76 -18.69
N ALA A 285 20.80 16.43 -19.96
CA ALA A 285 19.77 16.52 -20.98
C ALA A 285 19.06 15.17 -21.14
N PHE A 286 17.82 15.19 -21.59
CA PHE A 286 17.17 13.99 -22.10
C PHE A 286 17.26 13.94 -23.63
N ASN A 287 17.56 12.77 -24.17
CA ASN A 287 17.49 12.46 -25.60
C ASN A 287 16.06 12.04 -25.98
N ASP A 288 15.76 11.98 -27.28
CA ASP A 288 14.42 11.64 -27.80
C ASP A 288 14.00 10.18 -27.50
N ASP A 289 14.96 9.29 -27.27
CA ASP A 289 14.74 7.90 -26.82
C ASP A 289 14.44 7.78 -25.31
N GLY A 290 14.44 8.90 -24.57
CA GLY A 290 14.21 8.95 -23.14
C GLY A 290 15.45 8.70 -22.27
N SER A 291 16.61 8.40 -22.86
CA SER A 291 17.88 8.26 -22.12
C SER A 291 18.43 9.62 -21.66
N THR A 292 19.29 9.61 -20.63
CA THR A 292 19.99 10.81 -20.15
C THR A 292 21.38 10.96 -20.75
N LYS A 293 21.79 12.23 -20.95
CA LYS A 293 23.12 12.64 -21.37
C LYS A 293 23.68 13.66 -20.40
N ASN A 294 24.80 13.36 -19.75
CA ASN A 294 25.48 14.29 -18.85
C ASN A 294 25.95 15.55 -19.60
N ILE A 295 25.70 16.72 -19.02
CA ILE A 295 26.22 18.00 -19.50
C ILE A 295 27.48 18.30 -18.69
N SER A 296 28.65 18.32 -19.34
CA SER A 296 29.96 18.45 -18.67
C SER A 296 30.57 19.85 -18.76
N ASN A 297 30.01 20.72 -19.60
CA ASN A 297 30.44 22.12 -19.81
C ASN A 297 29.60 23.15 -19.03
N ARG A 298 28.64 22.69 -18.22
CA ARG A 298 27.77 23.50 -17.35
C ARG A 298 27.38 22.67 -16.14
N ALA A 299 27.26 23.31 -14.99
CA ALA A 299 26.78 22.76 -13.73
C ALA A 299 26.09 23.85 -12.91
N LEU A 300 25.29 23.49 -11.91
CA LEU A 300 24.69 24.46 -10.98
C LEU A 300 25.61 24.65 -9.76
N ALA A 301 25.62 25.84 -9.17
CA ALA A 301 26.41 26.09 -7.95
C ALA A 301 25.69 25.54 -6.70
N ASN A 302 26.46 24.97 -5.76
CA ASN A 302 25.88 24.46 -4.51
C ASN A 302 25.19 25.57 -3.69
N ASN A 303 24.08 25.20 -3.06
CA ASN A 303 23.20 26.04 -2.24
C ASN A 303 22.52 27.21 -2.99
N THR A 304 22.33 27.08 -4.31
CA THR A 304 21.57 28.04 -5.12
C THR A 304 20.13 27.60 -5.35
N ASP A 305 19.24 28.57 -5.50
CA ASP A 305 17.80 28.40 -5.74
C ASP A 305 17.50 28.45 -7.25
N TRP A 306 16.72 27.49 -7.75
CA TRP A 306 16.39 27.33 -9.18
C TRP A 306 14.89 27.17 -9.39
N TYR A 307 14.32 27.93 -10.31
CA TYR A 307 12.94 27.76 -10.76
C TYR A 307 12.80 26.51 -11.64
N THR A 308 11.69 25.80 -11.49
CA THR A 308 11.37 24.57 -12.22
C THR A 308 9.92 24.58 -12.69
N ASP A 309 9.65 24.02 -13.87
CA ASP A 309 8.32 24.00 -14.48
C ASP A 309 7.87 22.60 -14.94
N GLN A 310 8.79 21.63 -14.93
CA GLN A 310 8.52 20.24 -15.30
C GLN A 310 9.35 19.27 -14.44
N THR A 311 8.78 18.09 -14.21
CA THR A 311 9.50 16.93 -13.67
C THR A 311 9.42 15.74 -14.62
N LYS A 312 10.41 14.84 -14.55
CA LYS A 312 10.45 13.58 -15.30
C LYS A 312 11.08 12.48 -14.45
N THR A 313 10.50 11.29 -14.41
CA THR A 313 11.09 10.14 -13.70
C THR A 313 11.96 9.31 -14.65
N TYR A 314 13.17 8.96 -14.23
CA TYR A 314 14.11 8.12 -14.99
C TYR A 314 15.04 7.34 -14.03
N ASN A 315 15.31 6.06 -14.33
CA ASN A 315 16.14 5.16 -13.51
C ASN A 315 15.86 5.20 -11.98
N GLY A 316 14.59 5.34 -11.61
CA GLY A 316 14.17 5.37 -10.19
C GLY A 316 14.32 6.72 -9.48
N HIS A 317 14.71 7.77 -10.21
CA HIS A 317 14.91 9.13 -9.71
C HIS A 317 13.96 10.13 -10.40
N THR A 318 13.54 11.16 -9.68
CA THR A 318 12.88 12.34 -10.23
C THR A 318 13.92 13.34 -10.71
N TYR A 319 13.72 13.88 -11.91
CA TYR A 319 14.51 14.96 -12.47
C TYR A 319 13.64 16.21 -12.59
N TYR A 320 14.19 17.37 -12.23
CA TYR A 320 13.54 18.67 -12.25
C TYR A 320 14.15 19.53 -13.35
N ARG A 321 13.33 20.14 -14.22
CA ARG A 321 13.81 20.98 -15.32
C ARG A 321 14.21 22.35 -14.80
N VAL A 322 15.47 22.75 -15.01
CA VAL A 322 16.04 24.03 -14.56
C VAL A 322 16.37 24.98 -15.72
N ALA A 323 16.48 24.46 -16.96
CA ALA A 323 16.53 25.26 -18.18
C ALA A 323 16.03 24.44 -19.40
N THR A 324 16.16 25.02 -20.60
CA THR A 324 15.70 24.40 -21.86
C THR A 324 16.45 23.08 -22.14
N ASN A 325 15.80 21.95 -21.81
CA ASN A 325 16.36 20.60 -21.76
C ASN A 325 17.59 20.43 -20.83
N GLU A 326 17.68 21.19 -19.75
CA GLU A 326 18.65 20.95 -18.67
C GLU A 326 17.90 20.58 -17.39
N TRP A 327 18.29 19.45 -16.79
CA TRP A 327 17.57 18.81 -15.69
C TRP A 327 18.52 18.41 -14.55
N VAL A 328 18.07 18.58 -13.30
CA VAL A 328 18.80 18.17 -12.09
C VAL A 328 18.09 16.99 -11.42
N GLN A 329 18.87 16.05 -10.88
CA GLN A 329 18.38 14.83 -10.22
C GLN A 329 17.97 15.10 -8.75
N ASP A 330 16.95 14.40 -8.27
CA ASP A 330 16.42 14.51 -6.90
C ASP A 330 17.46 14.37 -5.78
N THR A 331 18.46 13.51 -5.98
CA THR A 331 19.61 13.32 -5.07
C THR A 331 20.46 14.57 -4.82
N TYR A 332 20.26 15.64 -5.60
CA TYR A 332 20.94 16.92 -5.46
C TYR A 332 20.06 18.03 -4.87
N LEU A 333 18.83 17.77 -4.43
CA LEU A 333 18.09 18.77 -3.64
C LEU A 333 18.64 18.88 -2.21
N ALA A 334 18.55 20.07 -1.63
CA ALA A 334 19.18 20.45 -0.35
C ALA A 334 18.19 20.49 0.82
#